data_AF-A0A0C9R421-F1
#
_entry.id   AF-A0A0C9R421-F1
#
_cell.length_a   1.000
_cell.length_b   1.000
_cell.length_c   1.000
_cell.angle_alpha   90.00
_cell.angle_beta   90.00
_cell.angle_gamma   90.00
#
_symmetry.space_group_name_H-M   'P 1'
#
loop_
_entity.id
_entity.type
_entity.pdbx_description
1 polymer ?
#
loop_
_entity_poly.entity_id
_entity_poly.type
_entity_poly.pdbx_seq_one_letter_code
_entity_poly.pdbx_strand_id
1 'polypeptide(L)'
;MAMKLIFITLFLPCALPSHLHRSHRNTVTLPPFVIPDITMFIGTPQPIWTYNSTETINVYCKVDVMVNMSRNGIFFNRYYQYSDKEHASVKRTQLLSGAFVDSVDDM
;
A
#
# COMPACT_ATOMS: atom_id res chain seq x y z
N MET A 1 -62.13 9.93 45.11
CA MET A 1 -62.72 9.40 43.87
C MET A 1 -61.59 9.20 42.88
N ALA A 2 -61.32 7.95 42.52
CA ALA A 2 -60.13 7.54 41.78
C ALA A 2 -60.30 7.82 40.28
N MET A 3 -59.42 8.64 39.71
CA MET A 3 -59.37 8.88 38.26
C MET A 3 -58.37 7.90 37.64
N LYS A 4 -58.87 7.01 36.78
CA LYS A 4 -58.08 6.02 36.04
C LYS A 4 -57.15 6.72 35.05
N LEU A 5 -55.84 6.51 35.17
CA LEU A 5 -54.88 6.81 34.10
C LEU A 5 -54.95 5.68 33.06
N ILE A 6 -55.32 6.01 31.83
CA ILE A 6 -55.22 5.11 30.68
C ILE A 6 -53.94 5.47 29.92
N PHE A 7 -53.02 4.51 29.87
CA PHE A 7 -51.81 4.53 29.03
C PHE A 7 -52.23 4.42 27.55
N ILE A 8 -51.82 5.36 26.71
CA ILE A 8 -51.81 5.18 25.25
C ILE A 8 -50.40 5.51 24.76
N THR A 9 -49.61 4.45 24.57
CA THR A 9 -48.31 4.49 23.91
C THR A 9 -48.50 4.64 22.40
N LEU A 10 -48.17 5.80 21.84
CA LEU A 10 -48.03 5.99 20.40
C LEU A 10 -46.57 5.69 20.01
N PHE A 11 -46.31 4.43 19.67
CA PHE A 11 -45.16 4.07 18.86
C PHE A 11 -45.42 4.56 17.44
N LEU A 12 -44.75 5.65 17.03
CA LEU A 12 -44.70 6.08 15.64
C LEU A 12 -43.39 5.55 15.05
N PRO A 13 -43.41 4.45 14.25
CA PRO A 13 -42.21 4.06 13.53
C PRO A 13 -41.98 5.08 12.40
N CYS A 14 -40.94 5.90 12.53
CA CYS A 14 -40.39 6.66 11.41
C CYS A 14 -39.89 5.68 10.34
N ALA A 15 -40.74 5.35 9.37
CA ALA A 15 -40.32 4.73 8.14
C ALA A 15 -39.59 5.80 7.30
N LEU A 16 -38.27 5.92 7.49
CA LEU A 16 -37.42 6.56 6.49
C LEU A 16 -37.26 5.58 5.33
N PRO A 17 -37.73 5.90 4.11
CA PRO A 17 -37.35 5.12 2.94
C PRO A 17 -35.85 5.30 2.73
N SER A 18 -35.08 4.23 2.97
CA SER A 18 -33.68 4.12 2.56
C SER A 18 -33.64 4.07 1.04
N HIS A 19 -33.69 5.23 0.40
CA HIS A 19 -33.38 5.37 -1.00
C HIS A 19 -31.88 5.08 -1.15
N LEU A 20 -31.55 3.81 -1.39
CA LEU A 20 -30.23 3.37 -1.84
C LEU A 20 -29.97 4.10 -3.17
N HIS A 21 -29.31 5.26 -3.08
CA HIS A 21 -28.75 5.93 -4.22
C HIS A 21 -27.66 5.02 -4.78
N ARG A 22 -28.05 4.16 -5.72
CA ARG A 22 -27.16 3.30 -6.50
C ARG A 22 -26.22 4.21 -7.28
N SER A 23 -25.09 4.55 -6.66
CA SER A 23 -24.00 5.24 -7.32
C SER A 23 -23.48 4.31 -8.41
N HIS A 24 -23.77 4.66 -9.66
CA HIS A 24 -23.19 4.02 -10.81
C HIS A 24 -21.70 4.39 -10.82
N ARG A 25 -20.85 3.58 -10.17
CA ARG A 25 -19.40 3.67 -10.30
C ARG A 25 -19.10 3.43 -11.78
N ASN A 26 -18.77 4.51 -12.49
CA ASN A 26 -18.18 4.40 -13.82
C ASN A 26 -16.83 3.70 -13.64
N THR A 27 -16.76 2.45 -14.08
CA THR A 27 -15.52 1.66 -14.07
C THR A 27 -14.60 2.30 -15.10
N VAL A 28 -13.63 3.08 -14.63
CA VAL A 28 -12.53 3.53 -15.49
C VAL A 28 -11.67 2.30 -15.73
N THR A 29 -11.86 1.65 -16.87
CA THR A 29 -11.03 0.53 -17.30
C THR A 29 -9.65 1.10 -17.64
N LEU A 30 -8.75 1.07 -16.66
CA LEU A 30 -7.35 1.34 -16.88
C LEU A 30 -6.80 0.31 -17.90
N PRO A 31 -5.83 0.68 -18.74
CA PRO A 31 -5.18 -0.28 -19.63
C PRO A 31 -4.67 -1.47 -18.80
N PRO A 32 -4.63 -2.69 -19.37
CA PRO A 32 -4.18 -3.86 -18.64
C PRO A 32 -2.72 -3.67 -18.22
N PHE A 33 -2.50 -3.28 -16.97
CA PHE A 33 -1.18 -3.29 -16.37
C PHE A 33 -0.76 -4.75 -16.25
N VAL A 34 0.30 -5.12 -16.97
CA VAL A 34 0.95 -6.41 -16.74
C VAL A 34 1.65 -6.28 -15.39
N ILE A 35 1.16 -7.04 -14.40
CA ILE A 35 1.79 -7.11 -13.09
C ILE A 35 3.09 -7.90 -13.29
N PRO A 36 4.27 -7.29 -13.09
CA PRO A 36 5.53 -8.00 -13.22
C PRO A 36 5.60 -9.10 -12.15
N ASP A 37 6.07 -10.28 -12.55
CA ASP A 37 6.33 -11.36 -11.61
C ASP A 37 7.58 -11.02 -10.77
N ILE A 38 7.35 -10.69 -9.50
CA ILE A 38 8.41 -10.35 -8.56
C ILE A 38 8.83 -11.52 -7.67
N THR A 39 8.27 -12.72 -7.86
CA THR A 39 8.47 -13.87 -6.95
C THR A 39 9.94 -14.22 -6.76
N MET A 40 10.77 -14.04 -7.79
CA MET A 40 12.22 -14.27 -7.72
C MET A 40 12.95 -13.36 -6.72
N PHE A 41 12.36 -12.21 -6.37
CA PHE A 41 12.91 -11.24 -5.42
C PHE A 41 12.34 -11.41 -4.01
N ILE A 42 11.28 -12.21 -3.85
CA ILE A 42 10.65 -12.45 -2.54
C ILE A 42 11.38 -13.60 -1.83
N GLY A 43 11.80 -13.37 -0.58
CA GLY A 43 12.46 -14.39 0.23
C GLY A 43 13.88 -14.76 -0.25
N THR A 44 14.44 -14.04 -1.23
CA THR A 44 15.79 -14.33 -1.72
C THR A 44 16.85 -13.92 -0.69
N PRO A 45 17.79 -14.80 -0.34
CA PRO A 45 18.92 -14.43 0.51
C PRO A 45 20.01 -13.68 -0.28
N GLN A 46 19.89 -13.63 -1.61
CA GLN A 46 20.89 -12.99 -2.46
C GLN A 46 20.65 -11.49 -2.55
N PRO A 47 21.71 -10.66 -2.56
CA PRO A 47 21.59 -9.23 -2.79
C PRO A 47 21.02 -8.92 -4.18
N ILE A 48 20.09 -7.98 -4.25
CA ILE A 48 19.46 -7.53 -5.51
C ILE A 48 20.18 -6.27 -5.98
N TRP A 49 20.91 -6.36 -7.09
CA TRP A 49 21.67 -5.24 -7.64
C TRP A 49 20.87 -4.50 -8.71
N THR A 50 20.79 -3.17 -8.61
CA THR A 50 20.28 -2.34 -9.69
C THR A 50 21.39 -2.12 -10.71
N TYR A 51 21.22 -2.66 -11.92
CA TYR A 51 22.17 -2.48 -13.01
C TYR A 51 21.87 -1.20 -13.81
N ASN A 52 20.62 -1.04 -14.26
CA ASN A 52 20.16 0.12 -15.01
C ASN A 52 18.97 0.78 -14.31
N SER A 53 18.93 2.10 -14.38
CA SER A 53 17.85 2.92 -13.84
C SER A 53 17.62 4.13 -14.74
N THR A 54 16.38 4.63 -14.76
CA THR A 54 16.03 5.91 -15.41
C THR A 54 16.19 7.11 -14.46
N GLU A 55 16.71 6.89 -13.25
CA GLU A 55 17.05 7.96 -12.32
C GLU A 55 18.09 8.91 -12.95
N THR A 56 17.87 10.22 -12.82
CA THR A 56 18.75 11.26 -13.40
C THR A 56 19.99 11.53 -12.54
N ILE A 57 19.97 11.07 -11.30
CA ILE A 57 21.05 11.20 -10.34
C ILE A 57 22.04 10.04 -10.47
N ASN A 58 23.34 10.34 -10.39
CA ASN A 58 24.39 9.34 -10.48
C ASN A 58 24.45 8.51 -9.20
N VAL A 59 23.73 7.40 -9.19
CA VAL A 59 23.77 6.39 -8.13
C VAL A 59 24.70 5.26 -8.54
N TYR A 60 25.61 4.91 -7.63
CA TYR A 60 26.50 3.77 -7.78
C TYR A 60 26.21 2.72 -6.72
N CYS A 61 26.50 1.46 -7.06
CA CYS A 61 26.43 0.33 -6.13
C CYS A 61 25.08 0.21 -5.40
N LYS A 62 23.97 0.49 -6.09
CA LYS A 62 22.62 0.36 -5.50
C LYS A 62 22.27 -1.11 -5.35
N VAL A 63 22.17 -1.56 -4.10
CA VAL A 63 21.89 -2.94 -3.74
C VAL A 63 20.85 -3.00 -2.63
N ASP A 64 19.89 -3.89 -2.79
CA ASP A 64 18.85 -4.18 -1.82
C ASP A 64 19.09 -5.55 -1.19
N VAL A 65 19.20 -5.60 0.14
CA VAL A 65 19.42 -6.83 0.91
C VAL A 65 18.22 -7.06 1.82
N MET A 66 17.57 -8.22 1.68
CA MET A 66 16.45 -8.59 2.54
C MET A 66 16.94 -8.73 3.99
N VAL A 67 16.26 -8.06 4.91
CA VAL A 67 16.56 -8.11 6.35
C VAL A 67 15.62 -9.06 7.06
N ASN A 68 14.32 -8.96 6.76
CA ASN A 68 13.30 -9.78 7.36
C ASN A 68 12.07 -9.87 6.43
N MET A 69 11.31 -10.95 6.59
CA MET A 69 10.05 -11.17 5.90
C MET A 69 9.07 -11.84 6.84
N SER A 70 7.82 -11.41 6.77
CA SER A 70 6.69 -12.00 7.47
C SER A 70 5.54 -12.25 6.49
N ARG A 71 4.43 -12.79 6.98
CA ARG A 71 3.20 -12.93 6.16
C ARG A 71 2.62 -11.59 5.73
N ASN A 72 2.94 -10.51 6.42
CA ASN A 72 2.31 -9.20 6.22
C ASN A 72 3.19 -8.26 5.38
N GLY A 73 4.45 -8.63 5.13
CA GLY A 73 5.37 -7.76 4.40
C GLY A 73 6.82 -8.19 4.46
N ILE A 74 7.64 -7.41 3.79
CA ILE A 74 9.07 -7.64 3.57
C ILE A 74 9.86 -6.36 3.83
N PHE A 75 11.06 -6.51 4.37
CA PHE A 75 11.96 -5.40 4.72
C PHE A 75 13.31 -5.57 4.04
N PHE A 76 13.83 -4.49 3.46
CA PHE A 76 15.12 -4.45 2.80
C PHE A 76 15.99 -3.32 3.36
N ASN A 77 17.28 -3.58 3.50
CA ASN A 77 18.29 -2.54 3.61
C ASN A 77 18.82 -2.21 2.22
N ARG A 78 18.55 -1.00 1.77
CA ARG A 78 19.09 -0.42 0.54
C ARG A 78 20.40 0.28 0.83
N TYR A 79 21.46 -0.14 0.16
CA TYR A 79 22.76 0.54 0.19
C TYR A 79 23.06 1.12 -1.18
N TYR A 80 23.60 2.33 -1.21
CA TYR A 80 23.90 3.03 -2.45
C TYR A 80 24.87 4.18 -2.19
N GLN A 81 25.50 4.66 -3.25
CA GLN A 81 26.47 5.76 -3.19
C GLN A 81 26.09 6.83 -4.20
N TYR A 82 26.16 8.09 -3.78
CA TYR A 82 26.09 9.21 -4.71
C TYR A 82 27.47 9.80 -4.93
N SER A 83 27.75 10.16 -6.18
CA SER A 83 28.86 11.05 -6.49
C SER A 83 28.27 12.36 -7.00
N ASP A 84 28.51 13.44 -6.26
CA ASP A 84 28.52 14.76 -6.87
C ASP A 84 29.89 14.95 -7.52
N LYS A 85 29.97 15.59 -8.68
CA LYS A 85 31.21 15.72 -9.45
C LYS A 85 32.29 16.51 -8.71
N GLU A 86 31.91 17.24 -7.66
CA GLU A 86 32.79 18.12 -6.88
C GLU A 86 33.16 17.56 -5.49
N HIS A 87 32.55 16.46 -5.06
CA HIS A 87 32.71 15.94 -3.70
C HIS A 87 32.99 14.44 -3.62
N ALA A 88 33.55 14.00 -2.49
CA ALA A 88 33.76 12.59 -2.21
C ALA A 88 32.43 11.81 -2.23
N SER A 89 32.47 10.57 -2.70
CA SER A 89 31.31 9.67 -2.78
C SER A 89 30.65 9.50 -1.40
N VAL A 90 29.36 9.82 -1.29
CA VAL A 90 28.61 9.67 -0.03
C VAL A 90 27.86 8.34 -0.04
N LYS A 91 28.13 7.50 0.97
CA LYS A 91 27.41 6.24 1.18
C LYS A 91 26.10 6.50 1.92
N ARG A 92 25.03 5.85 1.47
CA ARG A 92 23.70 5.91 2.08
C ARG A 92 23.17 4.51 2.34
N THR A 93 22.45 4.40 3.45
CA THR A 93 21.70 3.20 3.83
C THR A 93 20.27 3.63 4.15
N GLN A 94 19.30 2.92 3.60
CA GLN A 94 17.87 3.17 3.82
C GLN A 94 17.14 1.87 4.11
N LEU A 95 16.30 1.86 5.14
CA LEU A 95 15.35 0.77 5.37
C LEU A 95 14.12 0.98 4.48
N LEU A 96 13.77 -0.03 3.70
CA LEU A 96 12.58 -0.09 2.86
C LEU A 96 11.63 -1.16 3.38
N SER A 97 10.33 -0.91 3.28
CA SER A 97 9.29 -1.86 3.65
C SER A 97 8.28 -2.00 2.50
N GLY A 98 7.89 -3.23 2.20
CA GLY A 98 6.75 -3.55 1.36
C GLY A 98 5.70 -4.29 2.17
N ALA A 99 4.43 -3.94 1.99
CA ALA A 99 3.29 -4.67 2.56
C ALA A 99 2.74 -5.65 1.54
N PHE A 100 2.35 -6.84 1.99
CA PHE A 100 1.59 -7.77 1.15
C PHE A 100 0.11 -7.47 1.31
N VAL A 101 -0.56 -7.21 0.18
CA VAL A 101 -2.01 -6.99 0.11
C VAL A 101 -2.65 -8.13 -0.66
N ASP A 102 -3.80 -8.59 -0.19
CA ASP A 102 -4.50 -9.74 -0.76
C ASP A 102 -5.30 -9.36 -2.01
N SER A 103 -5.56 -8.07 -2.24
CA SER A 103 -6.25 -7.57 -3.42
C SER A 103 -5.66 -6.27 -3.95
N VAL A 104 -5.79 -6.07 -5.27
CA VAL A 104 -5.36 -4.83 -5.95
C VAL A 104 -6.24 -3.64 -5.54
N ASP A 105 -7.47 -3.90 -5.09
CA ASP A 105 -8.40 -2.87 -4.59
C ASP A 105 -7.96 -2.30 -3.22
N ASP A 106 -7.02 -2.96 -2.53
CA ASP A 106 -6.46 -2.56 -1.24
C ASP A 106 -5.12 -1.80 -1.36
N MET A 107 -4.61 -1.60 -2.58
CA MET A 107 -3.41 -0.78 -2.86
C MET A 107 -3.73 0.72 -2.90
#